data_AF-A0AAJ6T1I8-F1
#
_entry.id   AF-A0AAJ6T1I8-F1
#
_cell.length_a   1.000
_cell.length_b   1.000
_cell.length_c   1.000
_cell.angle_alpha   90.00
_cell.angle_beta   90.00
_cell.angle_gamma   90.00
#
_symmetry.space_group_name_H-M   'P 1'
#
loop_
_entity.id
_entity.type
_entity.pdbx_description
1 polymer ?
#
loop_
_entity_poly.entity_id
_entity_poly.type
_entity_poly.pdbx_seq_one_letter_code
_entity_poly.pdbx_strand_id
1 'polypeptide(L)'
;MINNTSTTSGDTLIDAHCSDRHVTFTKENDQSDQLQANVPLLLQPSYARSKSLLFDELRNFRMSLRWCALDHSSCIGKTVSYFVFIFLAIIVPILSSLSIRVPSSAPADDPISYNKLVQVPESALAFIAFFTLFRFFKRYGLRQLLFLDGLQDDSLFVRRGYSRELDKAFRYLACILLPSFFVELAHKIIFFSTVKIWLPYNISPHSIPLNSIMFVLVLASWVYRTGVFLLVCVLFRLTCELQILRFEGFHKLFEGCGSGADVIFREHVRIKKQLSLTSHRYRFFIISCLVTITVSQFGALLLVLGFSTQKSFFNSGDLVICSAVQLSGFFLCLLGAARITHRAQGIVSIATRWHMNVTSAFARVDQGKNHVPEADGSLAFNAGDSESDSSDFFIAISSQDPCSFQTRQALVAYLQHNNGGITLFGFALDRGLLHTLFAFEFSLGMWIMSKVVVLS
;
A
#
# COMPACT_ATOMS: atom_id res chain seq x y z
N MET A 1 60.29 38.64 -37.95
CA MET A 1 59.30 39.60 -38.51
C MET A 1 58.41 40.01 -37.36
N ILE A 2 58.67 41.17 -36.74
CA ILE A 2 58.19 42.54 -37.07
C ILE A 2 56.93 42.87 -36.25
N ASN A 3 57.13 43.81 -35.30
CA ASN A 3 56.26 44.81 -34.65
C ASN A 3 54.82 44.45 -34.22
N ASN A 4 54.34 44.75 -33.00
CA ASN A 4 54.40 45.96 -32.13
C ASN A 4 53.41 47.09 -32.49
N THR A 5 52.39 47.28 -31.63
CA THR A 5 51.77 48.54 -31.12
C THR A 5 50.79 48.09 -29.99
N SER A 6 50.78 48.53 -28.72
CA SER A 6 50.88 49.86 -28.07
C SER A 6 49.64 50.76 -28.29
N THR A 7 49.05 51.51 -27.34
CA THR A 7 49.26 51.75 -25.88
C THR A 7 47.88 51.67 -25.14
N THR A 8 47.59 52.06 -23.88
CA THR A 8 48.27 52.69 -22.71
C THR A 8 47.50 52.21 -21.44
N SER A 9 48.13 51.98 -20.27
CA SER A 9 48.32 52.91 -19.11
C SER A 9 47.10 53.74 -18.67
N GLY A 10 46.78 53.72 -17.37
CA GLY A 10 45.66 54.49 -16.79
C GLY A 10 45.43 54.27 -15.29
N ASP A 11 46.48 54.22 -14.46
CA ASP A 11 46.36 54.09 -13.00
C ASP A 11 46.01 55.42 -12.32
N THR A 12 44.95 55.44 -11.51
CA THR A 12 44.75 56.44 -10.44
C THR A 12 44.19 55.78 -9.18
N LEU A 13 45.06 55.63 -8.19
CA LEU A 13 44.79 55.23 -6.80
C LEU A 13 44.55 56.48 -5.96
N ILE A 14 43.57 56.47 -5.04
CA ILE A 14 43.49 57.34 -3.85
C ILE A 14 42.46 56.76 -2.85
N ASP A 15 42.79 56.83 -1.56
CA ASP A 15 41.99 56.31 -0.44
C ASP A 15 40.76 57.16 -0.10
N ALA A 16 39.75 56.51 0.50
CA ALA A 16 38.77 57.19 1.36
C ALA A 16 38.31 56.25 2.49
N HIS A 17 38.75 56.57 3.72
CA HIS A 17 38.47 55.82 4.95
C HIS A 17 37.01 55.98 5.40
N CYS A 18 36.31 54.89 5.74
CA CYS A 18 35.01 54.93 6.41
C CYS A 18 34.99 53.88 7.54
N SER A 19 35.53 54.24 8.71
CA SER A 19 34.72 54.70 9.85
C SER A 19 34.00 53.56 10.59
N ASP A 20 34.80 52.73 11.27
CA ASP A 20 34.30 51.82 12.30
C ASP A 20 33.61 52.63 13.42
N ARG A 21 32.30 52.38 13.64
CA ARG A 21 31.49 53.15 14.58
C ARG A 21 30.78 52.25 15.57
N HIS A 22 31.55 51.77 16.54
CA HIS A 22 31.04 51.12 17.75
C HIS A 22 30.00 52.02 18.45
N VAL A 23 28.75 51.57 18.51
CA VAL A 23 27.69 52.18 19.35
C VAL A 23 27.04 51.08 20.16
N THR A 24 27.40 51.00 21.44
CA THR A 24 26.87 50.02 22.38
C THR A 24 25.71 50.64 23.15
N PHE A 25 24.49 50.09 23.05
CA PHE A 25 23.44 50.39 24.02
C PHE A 25 22.55 49.18 24.36
N THR A 26 22.38 49.00 25.67
CA THR A 26 21.30 48.34 26.43
C THR A 26 20.54 47.14 25.85
N LYS A 27 20.50 46.07 26.67
CA LYS A 27 19.45 45.04 26.64
C LYS A 27 18.08 45.67 26.93
N GLU A 28 17.06 45.23 26.21
CA GLU A 28 15.76 44.91 26.82
C GLU A 28 15.08 43.78 26.02
N ASN A 29 13.95 43.26 26.50
CA ASN A 29 13.37 42.01 26.00
C ASN A 29 12.62 42.20 24.67
N ASP A 30 12.93 41.37 23.66
CA ASP A 30 11.97 40.38 23.14
C ASP A 30 12.60 39.59 21.97
N GLN A 31 13.02 38.35 22.23
CA GLN A 31 13.73 37.53 21.23
C GLN A 31 13.33 36.05 21.28
N SER A 32 12.03 35.77 21.15
CA SER A 32 11.49 34.41 21.04
C SER A 32 11.13 33.98 19.61
N ASP A 33 10.65 34.90 18.75
CA ASP A 33 9.90 34.53 17.55
C ASP A 33 10.58 34.76 16.17
N GLN A 34 11.81 35.28 16.13
CA GLN A 34 12.51 35.49 14.83
C GLN A 34 13.67 34.53 14.51
N LEU A 35 14.15 33.72 15.47
CA LEU A 35 15.30 32.83 15.24
C LEU A 35 14.93 31.44 14.66
N GLN A 36 13.91 31.36 13.79
CA GLN A 36 13.46 30.08 13.20
C GLN A 36 13.41 30.06 11.65
N ALA A 37 13.79 31.16 10.98
CA ALA A 37 13.69 31.28 9.53
C ALA A 37 14.82 30.59 8.72
N ASN A 38 16.06 30.54 9.26
CA ASN A 38 17.27 30.24 8.48
C ASN A 38 18.12 29.07 9.04
N VAL A 39 17.48 27.96 9.44
CA VAL A 39 18.18 26.69 9.73
C VAL A 39 17.99 25.72 8.55
N PRO A 40 19.05 25.14 7.97
CA PRO A 40 18.90 24.19 6.87
C PRO A 40 18.08 22.97 7.31
N LEU A 41 17.07 22.62 6.50
CA LEU A 41 15.99 21.64 6.79
C LEU A 41 16.50 20.24 7.21
N LEU A 42 17.76 19.93 6.89
CA LEU A 42 18.46 18.70 7.27
C LEU A 42 18.76 18.58 8.77
N LEU A 43 18.84 19.70 9.52
CA LEU A 43 19.25 19.71 10.93
C LEU A 43 18.09 19.61 11.94
N GLN A 44 16.84 19.55 11.47
CA GLN A 44 15.68 19.50 12.37
C GLN A 44 15.59 18.13 13.08
N PRO A 45 15.57 18.07 14.43
CA PRO A 45 15.57 16.78 15.16
C PRO A 45 14.30 15.96 14.92
N SER A 46 13.19 16.61 14.58
CA SER A 46 11.94 16.01 14.06
C SER A 46 12.15 15.24 12.76
N TYR A 47 12.98 15.76 11.84
CA TYR A 47 13.32 15.09 10.59
C TYR A 47 14.28 13.92 10.84
N ALA A 48 15.28 14.07 11.70
CA ALA A 48 16.18 12.98 12.08
C ALA A 48 15.42 11.80 12.71
N ARG A 49 14.61 12.05 13.77
CA ARG A 49 13.84 11.02 14.49
C ARG A 49 12.81 10.30 13.61
N SER A 50 12.14 11.01 12.70
CA SER A 50 11.17 10.38 11.77
C SER A 50 11.83 9.72 10.55
N LYS A 51 13.14 9.91 10.34
CA LYS A 51 13.94 9.15 9.38
C LYS A 51 14.38 7.81 9.98
N SER A 52 14.90 7.81 11.22
CA SER A 52 15.30 6.57 11.90
C SER A 52 14.11 5.61 12.07
N LEU A 53 13.00 6.08 12.64
CA LEU A 53 11.78 5.30 12.89
C LEU A 53 11.31 4.54 11.62
N LEU A 54 11.35 5.19 10.44
CA LEU A 54 10.99 4.54 9.18
C LEU A 54 11.98 3.40 8.83
N PHE A 55 13.29 3.62 8.99
CA PHE A 55 14.30 2.57 8.77
C PHE A 55 14.19 1.43 9.80
N ASP A 56 13.81 1.74 11.04
CA ASP A 56 13.58 0.76 12.10
C ASP A 56 12.35 -0.12 11.77
N GLU A 57 11.25 0.46 11.29
CA GLU A 57 10.09 -0.33 10.85
C GLU A 57 10.32 -1.12 9.55
N LEU A 58 11.13 -0.62 8.62
CA LEU A 58 11.63 -1.44 7.50
C LEU A 58 12.55 -2.57 7.98
N ARG A 59 13.29 -2.36 9.08
CA ARG A 59 14.14 -3.39 9.68
C ARG A 59 13.27 -4.46 10.32
N ASN A 60 12.26 -4.07 11.09
CA ASN A 60 11.21 -4.97 11.60
C ASN A 60 10.55 -5.76 10.46
N PHE A 61 10.17 -5.08 9.37
CA PHE A 61 9.58 -5.72 8.19
C PHE A 61 10.53 -6.75 7.56
N ARG A 62 11.81 -6.40 7.36
CA ARG A 62 12.81 -7.32 6.79
C ARG A 62 13.13 -8.48 7.73
N MET A 63 13.15 -8.25 9.05
CA MET A 63 13.31 -9.31 10.04
C MET A 63 12.10 -10.26 10.01
N SER A 64 10.87 -9.75 9.93
CA SER A 64 9.66 -10.56 9.74
C SER A 64 9.74 -11.43 8.49
N LEU A 65 10.10 -10.86 7.32
CA LEU A 65 10.35 -11.65 6.11
C LEU A 65 11.40 -12.76 6.34
N ARG A 66 12.47 -12.46 7.08
CA ARG A 66 13.56 -13.40 7.35
C ARG A 66 13.16 -14.53 8.30
N TRP A 67 12.34 -14.23 9.31
CA TRP A 67 11.69 -15.25 10.17
C TRP A 67 10.72 -16.12 9.35
N CYS A 68 9.99 -15.55 8.41
CA CYS A 68 9.16 -16.29 7.44
C CYS A 68 9.97 -16.98 6.32
N ALA A 69 11.30 -17.03 6.38
CA ALA A 69 12.18 -17.60 5.35
C ALA A 69 11.95 -17.04 3.92
N LEU A 70 11.59 -15.75 3.80
CA LEU A 70 11.36 -15.01 2.56
C LEU A 70 12.44 -13.96 2.27
N ASP A 71 13.59 -14.00 2.94
CA ASP A 71 14.67 -13.02 2.76
C ASP A 71 15.45 -13.24 1.44
N HIS A 72 15.05 -12.48 0.43
CA HIS A 72 15.66 -12.46 -0.90
C HIS A 72 16.87 -11.50 -1.02
N SER A 73 17.39 -10.93 0.07
CA SER A 73 18.43 -9.89 0.02
C SER A 73 19.82 -10.39 -0.40
N SER A 74 20.13 -11.67 -0.16
CA SER A 74 21.42 -12.29 -0.49
C SER A 74 21.24 -13.54 -1.35
N CYS A 75 22.30 -14.02 -2.03
CA CYS A 75 22.20 -15.25 -2.82
C CYS A 75 21.93 -16.47 -1.92
N ILE A 76 22.56 -16.52 -0.74
CA ILE A 76 22.33 -17.56 0.27
C ILE A 76 20.87 -17.50 0.76
N GLY A 77 20.37 -16.31 1.09
CA GLY A 77 18.98 -16.11 1.52
C GLY A 77 17.96 -16.59 0.49
N LYS A 78 18.18 -16.31 -0.81
CA LYS A 78 17.35 -16.86 -1.90
C LYS A 78 17.37 -18.38 -1.93
N THR A 79 18.54 -19.02 -1.85
CA THR A 79 18.67 -20.48 -1.85
C THR A 79 17.96 -21.13 -0.66
N VAL A 80 18.13 -20.56 0.55
CA VAL A 80 17.40 -21.00 1.75
C VAL A 80 15.89 -20.78 1.59
N SER A 81 15.47 -19.65 1.03
CA SER A 81 14.05 -19.34 0.80
C SER A 81 13.39 -20.34 -0.16
N TYR A 82 14.06 -20.70 -1.26
CA TYR A 82 13.60 -21.77 -2.15
C TYR A 82 13.54 -23.14 -1.46
N PHE A 83 14.57 -23.51 -0.70
CA PHE A 83 14.61 -24.80 -0.01
C PHE A 83 13.48 -24.93 1.01
N VAL A 84 13.30 -23.90 1.87
CA VAL A 84 12.22 -23.86 2.86
C VAL A 84 10.85 -23.81 2.19
N PHE A 85 10.69 -23.07 1.08
CA PHE A 85 9.45 -23.08 0.30
C PHE A 85 9.12 -24.47 -0.24
N ILE A 86 10.06 -25.13 -0.95
CA ILE A 86 9.83 -26.47 -1.51
C ILE A 86 9.56 -27.48 -0.40
N PHE A 87 10.29 -27.40 0.72
CA PHE A 87 10.09 -28.28 1.86
C PHE A 87 8.69 -28.09 2.49
N LEU A 88 8.38 -26.88 2.96
CA LEU A 88 7.14 -26.62 3.71
C LEU A 88 5.89 -26.51 2.84
N ALA A 89 5.99 -26.11 1.57
CA ALA A 89 4.83 -25.92 0.70
C ALA A 89 4.59 -27.05 -0.31
N ILE A 90 5.52 -27.99 -0.49
CA ILE A 90 5.38 -29.11 -1.45
C ILE A 90 5.70 -30.45 -0.78
N ILE A 91 6.89 -30.62 -0.20
CA ILE A 91 7.31 -31.92 0.35
C ILE A 91 6.45 -32.32 1.56
N VAL A 92 6.23 -31.42 2.51
CA VAL A 92 5.45 -31.73 3.72
C VAL A 92 3.98 -32.08 3.42
N PRO A 93 3.23 -31.34 2.59
CA PRO A 93 1.88 -31.75 2.17
C PRO A 93 1.87 -33.14 1.50
N ILE A 94 2.81 -33.41 0.59
CA ILE A 94 2.93 -34.73 -0.07
C ILE A 94 3.17 -35.83 0.98
N LEU A 95 4.14 -35.66 1.88
CA LEU A 95 4.43 -36.62 2.95
C LEU A 95 3.23 -36.84 3.88
N SER A 96 2.47 -35.78 4.22
CA SER A 96 1.22 -35.88 4.97
C SER A 96 0.18 -36.71 4.22
N SER A 97 -0.07 -36.41 2.94
CA SER A 97 -1.02 -37.13 2.09
C SER A 97 -0.69 -38.61 1.87
N LEU A 98 0.60 -38.98 1.95
CA LEU A 98 1.08 -40.35 1.82
C LEU A 98 1.12 -41.10 3.16
N SER A 99 1.38 -40.39 4.26
CA SER A 99 1.43 -40.97 5.62
C SER A 99 0.05 -41.25 6.20
N ILE A 100 -0.97 -40.48 5.79
CA ILE A 100 -2.38 -40.70 6.17
C ILE A 100 -2.99 -41.77 5.26
N ARG A 101 -2.56 -43.03 5.44
CA ARG A 101 -3.18 -44.22 4.85
C ARG A 101 -4.01 -44.93 5.92
N VAL A 102 -5.33 -44.94 5.72
CA VAL A 102 -6.33 -45.58 6.59
C VAL A 102 -6.07 -47.09 6.64
N PRO A 103 -6.24 -47.77 7.80
CA PRO A 103 -6.17 -49.22 7.89
C PRO A 103 -7.23 -49.90 7.01
N SER A 104 -6.87 -51.04 6.42
CA SER A 104 -7.66 -51.81 5.44
C SER A 104 -8.91 -52.52 6.00
N SER A 105 -9.47 -52.03 7.11
CA SER A 105 -10.70 -52.51 7.76
C SER A 105 -11.78 -51.43 7.89
N ALA A 106 -11.54 -50.20 7.41
CA ALA A 106 -12.57 -49.19 7.28
C ALA A 106 -13.40 -49.41 5.98
N PRO A 107 -14.70 -49.04 5.95
CA PRO A 107 -15.49 -49.05 4.72
C PRO A 107 -14.94 -48.05 3.69
N ALA A 108 -15.26 -48.26 2.42
CA ALA A 108 -14.63 -47.60 1.27
C ALA A 108 -15.14 -46.16 0.98
N ASP A 109 -15.32 -45.33 2.02
CA ASP A 109 -15.57 -43.88 1.91
C ASP A 109 -14.25 -43.12 2.07
N ASP A 110 -13.65 -42.67 0.96
CA ASP A 110 -12.27 -42.15 0.90
C ASP A 110 -12.07 -40.75 1.52
N PRO A 111 -11.42 -40.60 2.71
CA PRO A 111 -10.98 -39.29 3.22
C PRO A 111 -9.84 -38.67 2.39
N ILE A 112 -9.25 -39.48 1.50
CA ILE A 112 -8.21 -39.12 0.54
C ILE A 112 -8.68 -37.98 -0.40
N SER A 113 -10.00 -37.88 -0.65
CA SER A 113 -10.62 -36.85 -1.48
C SER A 113 -10.54 -35.45 -0.85
N TYR A 114 -11.10 -35.28 0.35
CA TYR A 114 -11.13 -34.03 1.11
C TYR A 114 -9.72 -33.47 1.37
N ASN A 115 -8.79 -34.31 1.86
CA ASN A 115 -7.46 -33.83 2.24
C ASN A 115 -6.69 -33.29 1.02
N LYS A 116 -6.80 -33.94 -0.15
CA LYS A 116 -6.24 -33.42 -1.41
C LYS A 116 -6.91 -32.10 -1.82
N LEU A 117 -8.23 -31.98 -1.67
CA LEU A 117 -8.98 -30.78 -2.01
C LEU A 117 -8.65 -29.57 -1.12
N VAL A 118 -8.18 -29.77 0.11
CA VAL A 118 -7.62 -28.68 0.95
C VAL A 118 -6.17 -28.38 0.56
N GLN A 119 -5.32 -29.41 0.53
CA GLN A 119 -3.88 -29.21 0.38
C GLN A 119 -3.48 -28.62 -0.98
N VAL A 120 -4.17 -28.98 -2.08
CA VAL A 120 -3.82 -28.51 -3.42
C VAL A 120 -4.07 -27.00 -3.60
N PRO A 121 -5.27 -26.43 -3.31
CA PRO A 121 -5.48 -24.99 -3.38
C PRO A 121 -4.63 -24.18 -2.40
N GLU A 122 -4.44 -24.66 -1.16
CA GLU A 122 -3.59 -23.99 -0.17
C GLU A 122 -2.14 -23.86 -0.67
N SER A 123 -1.59 -24.95 -1.21
CA SER A 123 -0.22 -24.99 -1.73
C SER A 123 -0.09 -24.25 -3.07
N ALA A 124 -1.13 -24.24 -3.91
CA ALA A 124 -1.20 -23.44 -5.12
C ALA A 124 -1.22 -21.93 -4.81
N LEU A 125 -2.02 -21.47 -3.84
CA LEU A 125 -2.02 -20.08 -3.38
C LEU A 125 -0.68 -19.68 -2.78
N ALA A 126 -0.06 -20.55 -1.97
CA ALA A 126 1.29 -20.34 -1.45
C ALA A 126 2.34 -20.22 -2.58
N PHE A 127 2.24 -21.04 -3.63
CA PHE A 127 3.10 -20.96 -4.82
C PHE A 127 2.87 -19.67 -5.62
N ILE A 128 1.61 -19.29 -5.90
CA ILE A 128 1.24 -18.04 -6.57
C ILE A 128 1.79 -16.83 -5.80
N ALA A 129 1.64 -16.83 -4.46
CA ALA A 129 2.15 -15.81 -3.57
C ALA A 129 3.70 -15.76 -3.56
N PHE A 130 4.38 -16.90 -3.37
CA PHE A 130 5.85 -16.98 -3.36
C PHE A 130 6.45 -16.55 -4.70
N PHE A 131 5.89 -17.01 -5.82
CA PHE A 131 6.30 -16.60 -7.17
C PHE A 131 6.11 -15.11 -7.41
N THR A 132 5.04 -14.52 -6.87
CA THR A 132 4.76 -13.09 -6.90
C THR A 132 5.81 -12.31 -6.10
N LEU A 133 6.10 -12.71 -4.85
CA LEU A 133 7.18 -12.13 -4.03
C LEU A 133 8.54 -12.23 -4.71
N PHE A 134 8.91 -13.41 -5.22
CA PHE A 134 10.16 -13.63 -5.93
C PHE A 134 10.30 -12.73 -7.15
N ARG A 135 9.25 -12.61 -7.99
CA ARG A 135 9.24 -11.70 -9.14
C ARG A 135 9.36 -10.24 -8.73
N PHE A 136 8.88 -9.86 -7.55
CA PHE A 136 9.09 -8.52 -7.01
C PHE A 136 10.54 -8.35 -6.56
N PHE A 137 11.04 -9.16 -5.62
CA PHE A 137 12.40 -9.03 -5.09
C PHE A 137 13.51 -9.22 -6.13
N LYS A 138 13.28 -9.98 -7.21
CA LYS A 138 14.22 -10.10 -8.34
C LYS A 138 14.28 -8.83 -9.22
N ARG A 139 13.17 -8.09 -9.34
CA ARG A 139 13.04 -6.96 -10.28
C ARG A 139 13.06 -5.58 -9.60
N TYR A 140 12.77 -5.53 -8.30
CA TYR A 140 12.65 -4.32 -7.48
C TYR A 140 13.14 -4.61 -6.07
N GLY A 141 13.93 -3.71 -5.49
CA GLY A 141 14.28 -3.81 -4.05
C GLY A 141 13.04 -3.63 -3.17
N LEU A 142 13.06 -4.13 -1.93
CA LEU A 142 11.96 -3.93 -0.96
C LEU A 142 11.58 -2.44 -0.83
N ARG A 143 12.58 -1.55 -0.76
CA ARG A 143 12.40 -0.08 -0.72
C ARG A 143 11.60 0.44 -1.93
N GLN A 144 11.83 -0.12 -3.11
CA GLN A 144 11.25 0.29 -4.38
C GLN A 144 9.85 -0.30 -4.62
N LEU A 145 9.61 -1.54 -4.17
CA LEU A 145 8.27 -2.15 -4.14
C LEU A 145 7.31 -1.30 -3.29
N LEU A 146 7.82 -0.78 -2.17
CA LEU A 146 7.11 0.06 -1.21
C LEU A 146 7.16 1.57 -1.54
N PHE A 147 7.78 1.98 -2.66
CA PHE A 147 7.88 3.39 -3.10
C PHE A 147 8.58 4.38 -2.13
N LEU A 148 9.53 3.89 -1.32
CA LEU A 148 10.34 4.72 -0.40
C LEU A 148 11.50 5.48 -1.09
N ASP A 149 11.77 5.23 -2.37
CA ASP A 149 12.91 5.85 -3.04
C ASP A 149 12.73 7.37 -3.16
N GLY A 150 11.55 7.84 -3.58
CA GLY A 150 11.18 9.27 -3.57
C GLY A 150 10.62 9.80 -2.24
N LEU A 151 10.56 8.98 -1.18
CA LEU A 151 9.98 9.36 0.12
C LEU A 151 10.97 10.11 1.05
N GLN A 152 12.13 10.49 0.53
CA GLN A 152 13.13 11.30 1.25
C GLN A 152 12.89 12.81 1.04
N ASP A 153 12.29 13.15 -0.10
CA ASP A 153 11.92 14.51 -0.52
C ASP A 153 10.45 14.84 -0.16
N ASP A 154 9.63 13.81 0.08
CA ASP A 154 8.24 13.95 0.58
C ASP A 154 8.17 14.52 2.01
N SER A 155 7.06 15.22 2.31
CA SER A 155 6.86 15.91 3.59
C SER A 155 6.82 15.00 4.83
N LEU A 156 7.17 15.57 6.00
CA LEU A 156 7.11 14.90 7.32
C LEU A 156 5.74 14.35 7.71
N PHE A 157 4.67 14.84 7.07
CA PHE A 157 3.31 14.31 7.22
C PHE A 157 3.18 12.95 6.51
N VAL A 158 3.56 12.91 5.22
CA VAL A 158 3.50 11.69 4.39
C VAL A 158 4.39 10.60 5.01
N ARG A 159 5.61 10.93 5.46
CA ARG A 159 6.51 9.95 6.09
C ARG A 159 5.96 9.37 7.41
N ARG A 160 5.24 10.15 8.22
CA ARG A 160 4.57 9.63 9.43
C ARG A 160 3.35 8.77 9.10
N GLY A 161 2.53 9.19 8.14
CA GLY A 161 1.42 8.38 7.62
C GLY A 161 1.91 7.02 7.10
N TYR A 162 3.02 7.03 6.34
CA TYR A 162 3.65 5.84 5.79
C TYR A 162 3.94 4.79 6.87
N SER A 163 4.63 5.18 7.95
CA SER A 163 5.00 4.26 9.03
C SER A 163 3.79 3.67 9.75
N ARG A 164 2.73 4.47 9.94
CA ARG A 164 1.47 4.04 10.58
C ARG A 164 0.74 2.98 9.76
N GLU A 165 0.70 3.13 8.43
CA GLU A 165 0.06 2.13 7.57
C GLU A 165 0.88 0.81 7.51
N LEU A 166 2.19 0.86 7.73
CA LEU A 166 3.06 -0.33 7.80
C LEU A 166 2.82 -1.15 9.09
N ASP A 167 2.80 -0.54 10.27
CA ASP A 167 2.38 -1.23 11.52
C ASP A 167 0.98 -1.84 11.36
N LYS A 168 0.03 -1.04 10.88
CA LYS A 168 -1.36 -1.44 10.65
C LYS A 168 -1.48 -2.62 9.67
N ALA A 169 -0.59 -2.72 8.68
CA ALA A 169 -0.49 -3.87 7.79
C ALA A 169 -0.07 -5.14 8.55
N PHE A 170 0.96 -5.07 9.40
CA PHE A 170 1.31 -6.19 10.28
C PHE A 170 0.19 -6.55 11.25
N ARG A 171 -0.51 -5.55 11.78
CA ARG A 171 -1.67 -5.76 12.66
C ARG A 171 -2.79 -6.52 11.95
N TYR A 172 -3.04 -6.26 10.66
CA TYR A 172 -3.97 -7.09 9.88
C TYR A 172 -3.46 -8.51 9.62
N LEU A 173 -2.16 -8.70 9.33
CA LEU A 173 -1.57 -10.03 9.17
C LEU A 173 -1.74 -10.86 10.45
N ALA A 174 -1.41 -10.30 11.61
CA ALA A 174 -1.57 -10.95 12.91
C ALA A 174 -3.05 -11.19 13.26
N CYS A 175 -3.92 -10.22 13.00
CA CYS A 175 -5.36 -10.31 13.31
C CYS A 175 -6.08 -11.41 12.49
N ILE A 176 -5.59 -11.76 11.30
CA ILE A 176 -6.10 -12.90 10.52
C ILE A 176 -5.38 -14.21 10.91
N LEU A 177 -4.04 -14.19 10.98
CA LEU A 177 -3.25 -15.41 11.16
C LEU A 177 -3.37 -16.02 12.57
N LEU A 178 -3.39 -15.19 13.63
CA LEU A 178 -3.42 -15.68 15.01
C LEU A 178 -4.70 -16.44 15.39
N PRO A 179 -5.93 -15.92 15.20
CA PRO A 179 -7.13 -16.67 15.58
C PRO A 179 -7.25 -17.96 14.78
N SER A 180 -6.94 -17.93 13.48
CA SER A 180 -6.95 -19.11 12.62
C SER A 180 -5.90 -20.14 13.04
N PHE A 181 -4.71 -19.71 13.46
CA PHE A 181 -3.69 -20.59 14.03
C PHE A 181 -4.17 -21.29 15.31
N PHE A 182 -4.88 -20.60 16.21
CA PHE A 182 -5.43 -21.23 17.42
C PHE A 182 -6.52 -22.27 17.09
N VAL A 183 -7.37 -22.01 16.09
CA VAL A 183 -8.41 -22.97 15.66
C VAL A 183 -7.79 -24.18 14.94
N GLU A 184 -6.82 -23.96 14.04
CA GLU A 184 -6.06 -25.03 13.37
C GLU A 184 -5.28 -25.88 14.39
N LEU A 185 -4.60 -25.24 15.35
CA LEU A 185 -3.88 -25.90 16.43
C LEU A 185 -4.80 -26.78 17.26
N ALA A 186 -5.97 -26.28 17.67
CA ALA A 186 -6.95 -27.04 18.42
C ALA A 186 -7.50 -28.24 17.63
N HIS A 187 -7.86 -28.03 16.35
CA HIS A 187 -8.29 -29.11 15.46
C HIS A 187 -7.23 -30.21 15.33
N LYS A 188 -5.99 -29.83 15.02
CA LYS A 188 -4.88 -30.77 14.84
C LYS A 188 -4.52 -31.50 16.14
N ILE A 189 -4.59 -30.83 17.31
CA ILE A 189 -4.42 -31.50 18.61
C ILE A 189 -5.45 -32.61 18.79
N ILE A 190 -6.74 -32.36 18.51
CA ILE A 190 -7.76 -33.39 18.69
C ILE A 190 -7.58 -34.51 17.66
N PHE A 191 -7.33 -34.19 16.39
CA PHE A 191 -7.09 -35.17 15.33
C PHE A 191 -5.93 -36.13 15.67
N PHE A 192 -4.77 -35.60 16.07
CA PHE A 192 -3.60 -36.41 16.45
C PHE A 192 -3.76 -37.09 17.82
N SER A 193 -4.68 -36.64 18.68
CA SER A 193 -5.05 -37.32 19.93
C SER A 193 -5.96 -38.52 19.69
N THR A 194 -6.88 -38.44 18.72
CA THR A 194 -7.80 -39.53 18.38
C THR A 194 -7.20 -40.58 17.43
N VAL A 195 -6.30 -40.19 16.51
CA VAL A 195 -5.78 -41.09 15.46
C VAL A 195 -4.39 -41.65 15.80
N LYS A 196 -4.31 -42.97 15.99
CA LYS A 196 -3.02 -43.70 16.05
C LYS A 196 -2.42 -43.82 14.64
N ILE A 197 -1.44 -42.97 14.35
CA ILE A 197 -0.67 -43.01 13.09
C ILE A 197 0.26 -44.22 13.09
N TRP A 198 0.22 -45.01 12.01
CA TRP A 198 1.16 -46.10 11.71
C TRP A 198 1.91 -45.77 10.42
N LEU A 199 3.19 -45.36 10.53
CA LEU A 199 4.03 -45.16 9.34
C LEU A 199 4.48 -46.52 8.77
N PRO A 200 4.53 -46.71 7.44
CA PRO A 200 4.90 -47.98 6.81
C PRO A 200 6.42 -48.23 6.77
N TYR A 201 7.20 -47.66 7.71
CA TYR A 201 8.65 -47.85 7.77
C TYR A 201 9.06 -48.42 9.12
N ASN A 202 9.76 -49.56 9.06
CA ASN A 202 9.94 -50.47 10.20
C ASN A 202 11.10 -50.03 11.14
N ILE A 203 11.02 -48.81 11.65
CA ILE A 203 12.01 -48.24 12.59
C ILE A 203 11.62 -48.63 14.02
N SER A 204 12.62 -49.08 14.80
CA SER A 204 12.47 -49.49 16.20
C SER A 204 11.67 -48.48 17.05
N PRO A 205 10.63 -48.91 17.79
CA PRO A 205 9.61 -48.02 18.36
C PRO A 205 10.05 -47.16 19.56
N HIS A 206 11.34 -47.19 19.92
CA HIS A 206 11.78 -46.81 21.28
C HIS A 206 12.59 -45.51 21.40
N SER A 207 12.84 -44.77 20.30
CA SER A 207 13.82 -43.66 20.30
C SER A 207 13.35 -42.31 19.74
N ILE A 208 12.27 -42.23 18.97
CA ILE A 208 11.82 -40.97 18.35
C ILE A 208 10.27 -40.86 18.37
N PRO A 209 9.66 -39.80 18.94
CA PRO A 209 8.22 -39.59 18.92
C PRO A 209 7.74 -39.03 17.57
N LEU A 210 7.77 -39.88 16.53
CA LEU A 210 7.47 -39.51 15.13
C LEU A 210 6.13 -38.78 14.95
N ASN A 211 5.10 -39.15 15.73
CA ASN A 211 3.77 -38.51 15.66
C ASN A 211 3.82 -37.02 16.08
N SER A 212 4.63 -36.68 17.08
CA SER A 212 4.84 -35.29 17.52
C SER A 212 5.60 -34.48 16.46
N ILE A 213 6.62 -35.10 15.84
CA ILE A 213 7.38 -34.48 14.74
C ILE A 213 6.46 -34.20 13.55
N MET A 214 5.62 -35.15 13.14
CA MET A 214 4.69 -34.95 12.03
C MET A 214 3.59 -33.92 12.34
N PHE A 215 3.07 -33.89 13.57
CA PHE A 215 2.14 -32.84 14.02
C PHE A 215 2.76 -31.44 13.89
N VAL A 216 3.96 -31.22 14.44
CA VAL A 216 4.67 -29.93 14.35
C VAL A 216 4.98 -29.58 12.89
N LEU A 217 5.37 -30.56 12.07
CA LEU A 217 5.73 -30.36 10.66
C LEU A 217 4.52 -29.97 9.80
N VAL A 218 3.37 -30.62 9.98
CA VAL A 218 2.10 -30.27 9.30
C VAL A 218 1.63 -28.88 9.72
N LEU A 219 1.65 -28.57 11.03
CA LEU A 219 1.23 -27.26 11.52
C LEU A 219 2.16 -26.13 11.02
N ALA A 220 3.48 -26.35 11.04
CA ALA A 220 4.45 -25.40 10.50
C ALA A 220 4.28 -25.20 8.98
N SER A 221 3.97 -26.27 8.24
CA SER A 221 3.65 -26.20 6.80
C SER A 221 2.39 -25.39 6.52
N TRP A 222 1.33 -25.55 7.32
CA TRP A 222 0.10 -24.75 7.22
C TRP A 222 0.36 -23.27 7.54
N VAL A 223 1.04 -22.99 8.66
CA VAL A 223 1.41 -21.61 9.07
C VAL A 223 2.25 -20.94 7.98
N TYR A 224 3.18 -21.68 7.38
CA TYR A 224 4.01 -21.17 6.29
C TYR A 224 3.19 -20.88 5.03
N ARG A 225 2.44 -21.86 4.50
CA ARG A 225 1.65 -21.70 3.26
C ARG A 225 0.62 -20.58 3.39
N THR A 226 -0.14 -20.59 4.49
CA THR A 226 -1.12 -19.56 4.84
C THR A 226 -0.47 -18.20 5.07
N GLY A 227 0.63 -18.14 5.83
CA GLY A 227 1.36 -16.90 6.11
C GLY A 227 1.95 -16.25 4.86
N VAL A 228 2.53 -17.03 3.93
CA VAL A 228 3.05 -16.55 2.64
C VAL A 228 1.93 -15.95 1.79
N PHE A 229 0.76 -16.58 1.72
CA PHE A 229 -0.41 -16.03 1.02
C PHE A 229 -0.90 -14.71 1.66
N LEU A 230 -1.18 -14.72 2.96
CA LEU A 230 -1.67 -13.54 3.68
C LEU A 230 -0.69 -12.36 3.62
N LEU A 231 0.61 -12.62 3.67
CA LEU A 231 1.65 -11.60 3.52
C LEU A 231 1.57 -10.87 2.16
N VAL A 232 1.31 -11.58 1.05
CA VAL A 232 1.15 -10.93 -0.27
C VAL A 232 -0.14 -10.13 -0.34
N CYS A 233 -1.21 -10.64 0.25
CA CYS A 233 -2.48 -9.92 0.36
C CYS A 233 -2.32 -8.62 1.15
N VAL A 234 -1.64 -8.68 2.29
CA VAL A 234 -1.31 -7.55 3.15
C VAL A 234 -0.33 -6.58 2.47
N LEU A 235 0.67 -7.08 1.75
CA LEU A 235 1.58 -6.25 0.94
C LEU A 235 0.85 -5.51 -0.18
N PHE A 236 -0.09 -6.15 -0.86
CA PHE A 236 -0.92 -5.48 -1.87
C PHE A 236 -1.76 -4.38 -1.23
N ARG A 237 -2.45 -4.66 -0.13
CA ARG A 237 -3.24 -3.65 0.59
C ARG A 237 -2.39 -2.51 1.13
N LEU A 238 -1.24 -2.80 1.75
CA LEU A 238 -0.27 -1.79 2.19
C LEU A 238 0.12 -0.91 1.01
N THR A 239 0.55 -1.52 -0.10
CA THR A 239 0.87 -0.80 -1.34
C THR A 239 -0.28 0.09 -1.81
N CYS A 240 -1.54 -0.32 -1.61
CA CYS A 240 -2.71 0.50 -1.93
C CYS A 240 -2.92 1.69 -0.98
N GLU A 241 -2.93 1.47 0.34
CA GLU A 241 -3.10 2.55 1.33
C GLU A 241 -1.98 3.62 1.23
N LEU A 242 -0.77 3.20 0.85
CA LEU A 242 0.37 4.09 0.60
C LEU A 242 0.22 4.96 -0.67
N GLN A 243 -0.43 4.44 -1.71
CA GLN A 243 -0.79 5.26 -2.87
C GLN A 243 -1.90 6.27 -2.51
N ILE A 244 -2.80 5.93 -1.59
CA ILE A 244 -3.81 6.87 -1.07
C ILE A 244 -3.14 8.02 -0.30
N LEU A 245 -2.08 7.76 0.48
CA LEU A 245 -1.28 8.83 1.11
C LEU A 245 -0.59 9.74 0.09
N ARG A 246 -0.15 9.21 -1.07
CA ARG A 246 0.36 10.04 -2.18
C ARG A 246 -0.75 10.87 -2.85
N PHE A 247 -1.96 10.31 -3.00
CA PHE A 247 -3.13 11.07 -3.46
C PHE A 247 -3.58 12.16 -2.45
N GLU A 248 -3.38 11.94 -1.14
CA GLU A 248 -3.62 12.97 -0.11
C GLU A 248 -2.58 14.09 -0.16
N GLY A 249 -1.30 13.77 -0.45
CA GLY A 249 -0.29 14.78 -0.76
C GLY A 249 -0.64 15.59 -2.01
N PHE A 250 -1.11 14.92 -3.06
CA PHE A 250 -1.60 15.53 -4.30
C PHE A 250 -2.84 16.42 -4.07
N HIS A 251 -3.73 16.08 -3.13
CA HIS A 251 -4.86 16.92 -2.75
C HIS A 251 -4.42 18.31 -2.27
N LYS A 252 -3.33 18.38 -1.49
CA LYS A 252 -2.79 19.62 -0.95
C LYS A 252 -2.19 20.54 -2.03
N LEU A 253 -1.86 20.00 -3.21
CA LEU A 253 -1.45 20.79 -4.38
C LEU A 253 -2.64 21.49 -5.07
N PHE A 254 -3.88 21.03 -4.86
CA PHE A 254 -5.09 21.76 -5.23
C PHE A 254 -5.53 22.76 -4.15
N GLU A 255 -5.28 22.48 -2.87
CA GLU A 255 -5.61 23.40 -1.77
C GLU A 255 -4.65 24.61 -1.73
N GLY A 256 -3.37 24.39 -2.03
CA GLY A 256 -2.39 25.46 -2.22
C GLY A 256 -2.55 26.16 -3.58
N CYS A 257 -3.34 27.23 -3.63
CA CYS A 257 -3.70 27.97 -4.86
C CYS A 257 -2.55 28.56 -5.72
N GLY A 258 -1.28 28.36 -5.35
CA GLY A 258 -0.11 28.79 -6.12
C GLY A 258 0.45 27.75 -7.10
N SER A 259 -0.06 26.52 -7.14
CA SER A 259 0.49 25.47 -8.02
C SER A 259 0.00 25.58 -9.47
N GLY A 260 0.93 25.56 -10.42
CA GLY A 260 0.64 25.59 -11.86
C GLY A 260 -0.08 24.32 -12.36
N ALA A 261 -0.98 24.50 -13.34
CA ALA A 261 -1.75 23.39 -13.89
C ALA A 261 -0.88 22.30 -14.54
N ASP A 262 0.28 22.66 -15.09
CA ASP A 262 1.24 21.68 -15.65
C ASP A 262 1.90 20.84 -14.54
N VAL A 263 2.22 21.43 -13.38
CA VAL A 263 2.79 20.74 -12.22
C VAL A 263 1.81 19.70 -11.70
N ILE A 264 0.54 20.10 -11.53
CA ILE A 264 -0.55 19.21 -11.11
C ILE A 264 -0.75 18.09 -12.15
N PHE A 265 -0.74 18.40 -13.45
CA PHE A 265 -0.80 17.39 -14.52
C PHE A 265 0.38 16.40 -14.45
N ARG A 266 1.61 16.90 -14.31
CA ARG A 266 2.87 16.15 -14.32
C ARG A 266 2.96 15.19 -13.13
N GLU A 267 2.56 15.63 -11.94
CA GLU A 267 2.50 14.75 -10.76
C GLU A 267 1.34 13.75 -10.85
N HIS A 268 0.17 14.12 -11.38
CA HIS A 268 -0.89 13.14 -11.63
C HIS A 268 -0.46 12.06 -12.62
N VAL A 269 0.24 12.41 -13.71
CA VAL A 269 0.82 11.46 -14.66
C VAL A 269 1.89 10.59 -14.00
N ARG A 270 2.76 11.16 -13.15
CA ARG A 270 3.78 10.40 -12.40
C ARG A 270 3.12 9.38 -11.46
N ILE A 271 2.12 9.80 -10.68
CA ILE A 271 1.37 8.92 -9.75
C ILE A 271 0.62 7.85 -10.54
N LYS A 272 -0.12 8.20 -11.60
CA LYS A 272 -0.86 7.24 -12.45
C LYS A 272 0.08 6.22 -13.12
N LYS A 273 1.28 6.62 -13.54
CA LYS A 273 2.33 5.73 -14.09
C LYS A 273 2.88 4.78 -13.02
N GLN A 274 3.16 5.28 -11.81
CA GLN A 274 3.59 4.46 -10.67
C GLN A 274 2.52 3.44 -10.25
N LEU A 275 1.26 3.90 -10.10
CA LEU A 275 0.10 3.08 -9.77
C LEU A 275 -0.15 2.00 -10.82
N SER A 276 -0.15 2.35 -12.12
CA SER A 276 -0.35 1.41 -13.23
C SER A 276 0.74 0.34 -13.25
N LEU A 277 2.01 0.73 -13.15
CA LEU A 277 3.15 -0.20 -13.14
C LEU A 277 3.11 -1.20 -11.98
N THR A 278 2.51 -0.86 -10.85
CA THR A 278 2.38 -1.74 -9.69
C THR A 278 1.06 -2.52 -9.68
N SER A 279 -0.06 -1.91 -10.03
CA SER A 279 -1.35 -2.59 -10.23
C SER A 279 -1.21 -3.73 -11.24
N HIS A 280 -0.53 -3.50 -12.37
CA HIS A 280 -0.26 -4.55 -13.36
C HIS A 280 0.55 -5.74 -12.80
N ARG A 281 1.46 -5.51 -11.84
CA ARG A 281 2.22 -6.59 -11.20
C ARG A 281 1.32 -7.47 -10.33
N TYR A 282 0.45 -6.85 -9.53
CA TYR A 282 -0.48 -7.56 -8.68
C TYR A 282 -1.70 -8.13 -9.42
N ARG A 283 -2.05 -7.62 -10.63
CA ARG A 283 -3.17 -8.16 -11.44
C ARG A 283 -3.04 -9.65 -11.70
N PHE A 284 -1.83 -10.17 -11.97
CA PHE A 284 -1.61 -11.61 -12.11
C PHE A 284 -1.92 -12.38 -10.81
N PHE A 285 -1.47 -11.86 -9.66
CA PHE A 285 -1.73 -12.43 -8.34
C PHE A 285 -3.24 -12.43 -8.03
N ILE A 286 -3.92 -11.29 -8.13
CA ILE A 286 -5.36 -11.15 -7.84
C ILE A 286 -6.20 -12.07 -8.73
N ILE A 287 -5.90 -12.18 -10.02
CA ILE A 287 -6.60 -13.08 -10.95
C ILE A 287 -6.34 -14.55 -10.59
N SER A 288 -5.09 -14.93 -10.33
CA SER A 288 -4.74 -16.32 -10.03
C SER A 288 -5.31 -16.77 -8.68
N CYS A 289 -5.32 -15.88 -7.68
CA CYS A 289 -5.94 -16.13 -6.38
C CYS A 289 -7.46 -16.24 -6.49
N LEU A 290 -8.13 -15.36 -7.24
CA LEU A 290 -9.56 -15.47 -7.54
C LEU A 290 -9.88 -16.84 -8.13
N VAL A 291 -9.26 -17.21 -9.26
CA VAL A 291 -9.52 -18.49 -9.93
C VAL A 291 -9.23 -19.68 -9.01
N THR A 292 -8.16 -19.65 -8.21
CA THR A 292 -7.83 -20.75 -7.29
C THR A 292 -8.86 -20.88 -6.15
N ILE A 293 -9.38 -19.76 -5.64
CA ILE A 293 -10.42 -19.73 -4.61
C ILE A 293 -11.77 -20.18 -5.20
N THR A 294 -12.21 -19.61 -6.32
CA THR A 294 -13.48 -20.01 -6.96
C THR A 294 -13.49 -21.51 -7.30
N VAL A 295 -12.35 -22.06 -7.78
CA VAL A 295 -12.21 -23.50 -8.06
C VAL A 295 -12.17 -24.34 -6.78
N SER A 296 -11.55 -23.88 -5.68
CA SER A 296 -11.55 -24.62 -4.41
C SER A 296 -12.94 -24.63 -3.78
N GLN A 297 -13.64 -23.49 -3.77
CA GLN A 297 -15.02 -23.36 -3.31
C GLN A 297 -15.98 -24.20 -4.16
N PHE A 298 -15.87 -24.18 -5.49
CA PHE A 298 -16.70 -25.01 -6.37
C PHE A 298 -16.40 -26.51 -6.23
N GLY A 299 -15.13 -26.89 -6.04
CA GLY A 299 -14.76 -28.28 -5.73
C GLY A 299 -15.36 -28.74 -4.39
N ALA A 300 -15.31 -27.90 -3.36
CA ALA A 300 -15.91 -28.16 -2.05
C ALA A 300 -17.44 -28.29 -2.15
N LEU A 301 -18.09 -27.42 -2.93
CA LEU A 301 -19.51 -27.47 -3.25
C LEU A 301 -19.88 -28.83 -3.86
N LEU A 302 -19.23 -29.21 -4.96
CA LEU A 302 -19.49 -30.49 -5.65
C LEU A 302 -19.32 -31.70 -4.72
N LEU A 303 -18.28 -31.70 -3.88
CA LEU A 303 -18.02 -32.81 -2.96
C LEU A 303 -19.08 -32.88 -1.84
N VAL A 304 -19.54 -31.73 -1.33
CA VAL A 304 -20.65 -31.67 -0.36
C VAL A 304 -21.99 -32.12 -0.96
N LEU A 305 -22.25 -31.86 -2.25
CA LEU A 305 -23.43 -32.38 -2.95
C LEU A 305 -23.32 -33.89 -3.26
N GLY A 306 -22.16 -34.36 -3.70
CA GLY A 306 -21.99 -35.71 -4.25
C GLY A 306 -21.99 -36.83 -3.21
N PHE A 307 -21.55 -36.56 -1.99
CA PHE A 307 -21.44 -37.58 -0.94
C PHE A 307 -22.51 -37.36 0.13
N SER A 308 -23.54 -38.22 0.19
CA SER A 308 -24.68 -38.09 1.12
C SER A 308 -24.46 -38.71 2.51
N THR A 309 -23.30 -39.34 2.76
CA THR A 309 -22.95 -39.99 4.03
C THR A 309 -22.68 -38.96 5.15
N GLN A 310 -22.81 -39.37 6.41
CA GLN A 310 -22.60 -38.54 7.61
C GLN A 310 -21.23 -37.83 7.60
N LYS A 311 -21.23 -36.50 7.79
CA LYS A 311 -20.03 -35.67 7.69
C LYS A 311 -19.53 -35.29 9.08
N SER A 312 -18.59 -36.05 9.64
CA SER A 312 -18.00 -35.67 10.92
C SER A 312 -17.24 -34.34 10.81
N PHE A 313 -17.53 -33.42 11.74
CA PHE A 313 -16.84 -32.12 11.89
C PHE A 313 -15.31 -32.22 11.78
N PHE A 314 -14.72 -33.30 12.31
CA PHE A 314 -13.28 -33.58 12.25
C PHE A 314 -12.70 -33.63 10.83
N ASN A 315 -13.40 -34.22 9.85
CA ASN A 315 -12.87 -34.36 8.49
C ASN A 315 -13.11 -33.10 7.63
N SER A 316 -14.06 -32.24 7.99
CA SER A 316 -14.37 -31.01 7.25
C SER A 316 -13.75 -29.74 7.84
N GLY A 317 -13.23 -29.77 9.07
CA GLY A 317 -12.66 -28.61 9.77
C GLY A 317 -11.56 -27.89 8.96
N ASP A 318 -10.57 -28.64 8.45
CA ASP A 318 -9.47 -28.11 7.63
C ASP A 318 -9.96 -27.28 6.44
N LEU A 319 -10.97 -27.79 5.72
CA LEU A 319 -11.55 -27.13 4.55
C LEU A 319 -12.25 -25.83 4.92
N VAL A 320 -12.92 -25.79 6.07
CA VAL A 320 -13.59 -24.60 6.62
C VAL A 320 -12.57 -23.54 7.03
N ILE A 321 -11.59 -23.92 7.85
CA ILE A 321 -10.55 -23.00 8.36
C ILE A 321 -9.76 -22.42 7.20
N CYS A 322 -9.30 -23.28 6.28
CA CYS A 322 -8.53 -22.87 5.11
C CYS A 322 -9.35 -21.92 4.20
N SER A 323 -10.62 -22.24 3.91
CA SER A 323 -11.50 -21.39 3.11
C SER A 323 -11.72 -20.01 3.75
N ALA A 324 -12.01 -19.95 5.05
CA ALA A 324 -12.22 -18.69 5.76
C ALA A 324 -10.97 -17.78 5.72
N VAL A 325 -9.77 -18.35 5.85
CA VAL A 325 -8.52 -17.59 5.76
C VAL A 325 -8.24 -17.14 4.32
N GLN A 326 -8.45 -18.01 3.33
CA GLN A 326 -8.30 -17.66 1.92
C GLN A 326 -9.22 -16.50 1.51
N LEU A 327 -10.52 -16.59 1.84
CA LEU A 327 -11.49 -15.53 1.55
C LEU A 327 -11.17 -14.23 2.29
N SER A 328 -10.77 -14.27 3.57
CA SER A 328 -10.46 -13.04 4.32
C SER A 328 -9.22 -12.31 3.79
N GLY A 329 -8.15 -13.04 3.44
CA GLY A 329 -6.97 -12.47 2.79
C GLY A 329 -7.27 -11.90 1.40
N PHE A 330 -8.07 -12.60 0.60
CA PHE A 330 -8.49 -12.14 -0.72
C PHE A 330 -9.43 -10.92 -0.65
N PHE A 331 -10.41 -10.91 0.24
CA PHE A 331 -11.28 -9.76 0.49
C PHE A 331 -10.48 -8.52 0.96
N LEU A 332 -9.47 -8.72 1.81
CA LEU A 332 -8.54 -7.68 2.23
C LEU A 332 -7.79 -7.04 1.04
N CYS A 333 -7.53 -7.79 -0.04
CA CYS A 333 -7.01 -7.24 -1.30
C CYS A 333 -8.06 -6.39 -2.03
N LEU A 334 -9.24 -6.96 -2.29
CA LEU A 334 -10.31 -6.32 -3.03
C LEU A 334 -10.69 -4.97 -2.41
N LEU A 335 -10.82 -4.92 -1.08
CA LEU A 335 -11.12 -3.71 -0.33
C LEU A 335 -10.07 -2.61 -0.53
N GLY A 336 -8.78 -2.97 -0.58
CA GLY A 336 -7.69 -2.03 -0.88
C GLY A 336 -7.77 -1.45 -2.29
N ALA A 337 -8.09 -2.29 -3.28
CA ALA A 337 -8.22 -1.87 -4.67
C ALA A 337 -9.47 -1.00 -4.92
N ALA A 338 -10.64 -1.41 -4.41
CA ALA A 338 -11.87 -0.63 -4.54
C ALA A 338 -11.80 0.72 -3.80
N ARG A 339 -11.10 0.77 -2.66
CA ARG A 339 -10.79 2.02 -1.93
C ARG A 339 -9.96 2.98 -2.79
N ILE A 340 -9.00 2.48 -3.57
CA ILE A 340 -8.28 3.31 -4.56
C ILE A 340 -9.22 3.77 -5.67
N THR A 341 -10.00 2.88 -6.28
CA THR A 341 -10.89 3.24 -7.40
C THR A 341 -11.85 4.36 -7.01
N HIS A 342 -12.48 4.26 -5.84
CA HIS A 342 -13.34 5.32 -5.28
C HIS A 342 -12.58 6.64 -5.05
N ARG A 343 -11.33 6.59 -4.54
CA ARG A 343 -10.52 7.80 -4.34
C ARG A 343 -10.09 8.44 -5.67
N ALA A 344 -9.76 7.65 -6.68
CA ALA A 344 -9.40 8.12 -8.02
C ALA A 344 -10.60 8.79 -8.73
N GLN A 345 -11.78 8.18 -8.65
CA GLN A 345 -13.03 8.76 -9.17
C GLN A 345 -13.33 10.14 -8.54
N GLY A 346 -13.04 10.32 -7.26
CA GLY A 346 -13.23 11.59 -6.55
C GLY A 346 -12.33 12.76 -7.02
N ILE A 347 -11.18 12.49 -7.65
CA ILE A 347 -10.22 13.55 -8.07
C ILE A 347 -10.87 14.57 -9.01
N VAL A 348 -11.84 14.14 -9.83
CA VAL A 348 -12.52 14.98 -10.82
C VAL A 348 -13.31 16.13 -10.17
N SER A 349 -14.06 15.86 -9.11
CA SER A 349 -14.87 16.89 -8.44
C SER A 349 -13.98 17.88 -7.66
N ILE A 350 -12.87 17.40 -7.10
CA ILE A 350 -11.84 18.23 -6.45
C ILE A 350 -11.20 19.19 -7.47
N ALA A 351 -10.74 18.67 -8.61
CA ALA A 351 -10.13 19.49 -9.66
C ALA A 351 -11.13 20.51 -10.26
N THR A 352 -12.40 20.12 -10.40
CA THR A 352 -13.48 21.02 -10.85
C THR A 352 -13.74 22.13 -9.82
N ARG A 353 -13.76 21.81 -8.52
CA ARG A 353 -13.90 22.80 -7.44
C ARG A 353 -12.71 23.75 -7.38
N TRP A 354 -11.48 23.24 -7.53
CA TRP A 354 -10.28 24.08 -7.64
C TRP A 354 -10.38 25.04 -8.82
N HIS A 355 -10.76 24.55 -10.01
CA HIS A 355 -10.91 25.39 -11.19
C HIS A 355 -11.94 26.52 -10.98
N MET A 356 -13.07 26.20 -10.35
CA MET A 356 -14.10 27.19 -10.00
C MET A 356 -13.60 28.21 -8.95
N ASN A 357 -12.95 27.75 -7.88
CA ASN A 357 -12.37 28.62 -6.85
C ASN A 357 -11.36 29.61 -7.46
N VAL A 358 -10.41 29.11 -8.26
CA VAL A 358 -9.39 29.95 -8.92
C VAL A 358 -10.04 30.94 -9.88
N THR A 359 -10.96 30.49 -10.74
CA THR A 359 -11.64 31.37 -11.73
C THR A 359 -12.48 32.46 -11.04
N SER A 360 -13.20 32.12 -9.98
CA SER A 360 -14.00 33.09 -9.21
C SER A 360 -13.15 34.08 -8.40
N ALA A 361 -11.93 33.70 -8.00
CA ALA A 361 -10.97 34.64 -7.42
C ALA A 361 -10.51 35.67 -8.46
N PHE A 362 -10.13 35.24 -9.66
CA PHE A 362 -9.78 36.15 -10.77
C PHE A 362 -10.94 37.10 -11.12
N ALA A 363 -12.17 36.59 -11.26
CA ALA A 363 -13.34 37.40 -11.58
C ALA A 363 -13.63 38.50 -10.54
N ARG A 364 -13.38 38.23 -9.24
CA ARG A 364 -13.51 39.24 -8.17
C ARG A 364 -12.42 40.30 -8.23
N VAL A 365 -11.19 39.95 -8.60
CA VAL A 365 -10.09 40.93 -8.75
C VAL A 365 -10.36 41.87 -9.92
N ASP A 366 -10.84 41.36 -11.05
CA ASP A 366 -11.21 42.20 -12.20
C ASP A 366 -12.42 43.10 -11.89
N GLN A 367 -13.44 42.60 -11.17
CA GLN A 367 -14.55 43.44 -10.70
C GLN A 367 -14.10 44.52 -9.69
N GLY A 368 -13.18 44.20 -8.78
CA GLY A 368 -12.62 45.16 -7.82
C GLY A 368 -11.81 46.28 -8.47
N LYS A 369 -11.11 45.98 -9.58
CA LYS A 369 -10.37 46.98 -10.37
C LYS A 369 -11.28 47.86 -11.23
N ASN A 370 -12.40 47.33 -11.70
CA ASN A 370 -13.33 48.04 -12.58
C ASN A 370 -14.36 48.92 -11.83
N HIS A 371 -14.22 49.09 -10.51
CA HIS A 371 -15.16 49.86 -9.68
C HIS A 371 -14.63 51.24 -9.25
N VAL A 372 -14.01 51.97 -10.19
CA VAL A 372 -13.85 53.43 -10.08
C VAL A 372 -15.06 54.10 -10.72
N PRO A 373 -15.91 54.83 -9.98
CA PRO A 373 -17.04 55.56 -10.56
C PRO A 373 -16.58 56.89 -11.17
N GLU A 374 -16.40 56.92 -12.49
CA GLU A 374 -16.04 58.14 -13.24
C GLU A 374 -17.27 58.82 -13.85
N ALA A 375 -17.89 59.74 -13.09
CA ALA A 375 -18.83 60.80 -13.48
C ALA A 375 -19.32 61.53 -12.21
N ASP A 376 -19.51 62.85 -12.14
CA ASP A 376 -19.09 63.97 -12.99
C ASP A 376 -18.92 65.22 -12.06
N GLY A 377 -18.27 66.28 -12.54
CA GLY A 377 -17.67 67.32 -11.67
C GLY A 377 -18.64 68.33 -11.03
N SER A 378 -18.44 68.61 -9.73
CA SER A 378 -18.80 69.89 -9.10
C SER A 378 -17.83 70.24 -7.95
N LEU A 379 -17.61 71.54 -7.73
CA LEU A 379 -16.56 72.07 -6.85
C LEU A 379 -17.03 72.27 -5.40
N ALA A 380 -16.28 71.77 -4.40
CA ALA A 380 -16.10 72.44 -3.09
C ALA A 380 -15.04 71.78 -2.18
N PHE A 381 -13.85 72.38 -2.17
CA PHE A 381 -12.93 72.61 -1.04
C PHE A 381 -13.32 72.10 0.38
N ASN A 382 -12.55 71.15 0.94
CA ASN A 382 -11.75 71.39 2.15
C ASN A 382 -10.69 70.31 2.42
N ALA A 383 -9.72 70.62 3.28
CA ALA A 383 -8.59 69.74 3.65
C ALA A 383 -8.79 69.04 5.01
N GLY A 384 -8.03 67.96 5.23
CA GLY A 384 -7.93 67.26 6.51
C GLY A 384 -6.97 66.08 6.44
N ASP A 385 -5.88 66.13 7.21
CA ASP A 385 -4.82 65.12 7.20
C ASP A 385 -5.25 63.79 7.85
N SER A 386 -4.72 62.68 7.33
CA SER A 386 -4.36 61.49 8.10
C SER A 386 -3.48 60.58 7.25
N GLU A 387 -2.19 60.49 7.59
CA GLU A 387 -1.30 59.49 7.01
C GLU A 387 -1.68 58.09 7.50
N SER A 388 -1.60 57.09 6.61
CA SER A 388 -1.70 55.68 6.98
C SER A 388 -0.95 54.82 5.98
N ASP A 389 0.15 54.21 6.42
CA ASP A 389 0.95 53.27 5.62
C ASP A 389 0.18 51.97 5.36
N SER A 390 -0.75 51.98 4.40
CA SER A 390 -1.21 50.74 3.77
C SER A 390 -0.09 50.21 2.89
N SER A 391 0.81 49.45 3.52
CA SER A 391 1.84 48.65 2.86
C SER A 391 1.18 47.46 2.16
N ASP A 392 0.39 47.77 1.13
CA ASP A 392 -0.34 46.81 0.32
C ASP A 392 0.64 45.77 -0.22
N PHE A 393 0.53 44.56 0.33
CA PHE A 393 1.23 43.38 -0.16
C PHE A 393 0.61 42.99 -1.50
N PHE A 394 0.94 43.77 -2.54
CA PHE A 394 0.65 43.50 -3.93
C PHE A 394 1.33 42.18 -4.32
N ILE A 395 0.64 41.07 -4.06
CA ILE A 395 0.81 39.86 -4.82
C ILE A 395 0.49 40.27 -6.25
N ALA A 396 1.55 40.46 -7.05
CA ALA A 396 1.45 40.73 -8.48
C ALA A 396 0.97 39.46 -9.21
N ILE A 397 -0.28 39.07 -8.93
CA ILE A 397 -1.02 38.08 -9.71
C ILE A 397 -1.09 38.66 -11.12
N SER A 398 -0.30 38.06 -12.01
CA SER A 398 -0.05 38.60 -13.34
C SER A 398 -1.35 38.82 -14.12
N SER A 399 -1.31 39.80 -15.01
CA SER A 399 -2.42 40.22 -15.86
C SER A 399 -3.07 39.06 -16.62
N GLN A 400 -4.36 39.22 -16.92
CA GLN A 400 -5.22 38.28 -17.67
C GLN A 400 -4.48 37.39 -18.67
N ASP A 401 -4.15 36.18 -18.23
CA ASP A 401 -3.55 35.17 -19.10
C ASP A 401 -4.62 34.12 -19.47
N PRO A 402 -5.30 34.25 -20.64
CA PRO A 402 -6.32 33.31 -21.06
C PRO A 402 -5.75 31.90 -21.29
N CYS A 403 -4.45 31.79 -21.58
CA CYS A 403 -3.74 30.52 -21.65
C CYS A 403 -3.79 29.79 -20.29
N SER A 404 -3.74 30.52 -19.18
CA SER A 404 -3.87 29.94 -17.84
C SER A 404 -5.25 29.31 -17.62
N PHE A 405 -6.34 29.97 -18.03
CA PHE A 405 -7.70 29.43 -17.93
C PHE A 405 -7.87 28.19 -18.81
N GLN A 406 -7.48 28.27 -20.08
CA GLN A 406 -7.57 27.17 -21.03
C GLN A 406 -6.75 25.94 -20.56
N THR A 407 -5.57 26.16 -19.98
CA THR A 407 -4.75 25.08 -19.39
C THR A 407 -5.41 24.44 -18.17
N ARG A 408 -6.02 25.23 -17.27
CA ARG A 408 -6.78 24.69 -16.13
C ARG A 408 -8.01 23.90 -16.58
N GLN A 409 -8.74 24.38 -17.59
CA GLN A 409 -9.89 23.69 -18.16
C GLN A 409 -9.48 22.38 -18.85
N ALA A 410 -8.37 22.39 -19.60
CA ALA A 410 -7.80 21.19 -20.23
C ALA A 410 -7.36 20.14 -19.18
N LEU A 411 -6.81 20.56 -18.04
CA LEU A 411 -6.49 19.67 -16.92
C LEU A 411 -7.76 19.00 -16.35
N VAL A 412 -8.84 19.76 -16.13
CA VAL A 412 -10.12 19.19 -15.65
C VAL A 412 -10.71 18.22 -16.67
N ALA A 413 -10.74 18.58 -17.96
CA ALA A 413 -11.23 17.71 -19.03
C ALA A 413 -10.38 16.43 -19.16
N TYR A 414 -9.05 16.53 -19.05
CA TYR A 414 -8.16 15.37 -18.99
C TYR A 414 -8.51 14.45 -17.82
N LEU A 415 -8.67 15.00 -16.61
CA LEU A 415 -9.01 14.23 -15.41
C LEU A 415 -10.38 13.56 -15.50
N GLN A 416 -11.40 14.23 -16.06
CA GLN A 416 -12.72 13.65 -16.35
C GLN A 416 -12.58 12.38 -17.20
N HIS A 417 -11.84 12.44 -18.31
CA HIS A 417 -11.59 11.29 -19.19
C HIS A 417 -10.57 10.28 -18.64
N ASN A 418 -9.91 10.57 -17.51
CA ASN A 418 -8.87 9.74 -16.90
C ASN A 418 -9.21 9.20 -15.51
N ASN A 419 -10.46 9.32 -15.09
CA ASN A 419 -11.02 8.94 -13.78
C ASN A 419 -10.93 7.45 -13.40
N GLY A 420 -10.49 6.59 -14.33
CA GLY A 420 -10.34 5.15 -14.13
C GLY A 420 -9.31 4.78 -13.06
N GLY A 421 -9.78 4.03 -12.05
CA GLY A 421 -8.95 3.47 -10.97
C GLY A 421 -8.21 2.18 -11.37
N ILE A 422 -8.13 1.22 -10.44
CA ILE A 422 -7.54 -0.09 -10.71
C ILE A 422 -8.52 -0.92 -11.54
N THR A 423 -8.09 -1.40 -12.70
CA THR A 423 -8.92 -2.25 -13.57
C THR A 423 -8.54 -3.74 -13.48
N LEU A 424 -9.55 -4.59 -13.38
CA LEU A 424 -9.44 -6.05 -13.42
C LEU A 424 -10.21 -6.55 -14.65
N PHE A 425 -9.58 -7.36 -15.49
CA PHE A 425 -10.11 -7.82 -16.80
C PHE A 425 -10.53 -6.71 -17.80
N GLY A 426 -10.31 -5.43 -17.49
CA GLY A 426 -10.72 -4.28 -18.31
C GLY A 426 -11.81 -3.44 -17.63
N PHE A 427 -12.61 -4.06 -16.76
CA PHE A 427 -13.56 -3.36 -15.90
C PHE A 427 -12.84 -2.65 -14.75
N ALA A 428 -13.34 -1.50 -14.32
CA ALA A 428 -12.86 -0.87 -13.08
C ALA A 428 -13.28 -1.74 -11.89
N LEU A 429 -12.36 -2.03 -10.97
CA LEU A 429 -12.69 -2.68 -9.71
C LEU A 429 -13.31 -1.65 -8.76
N ASP A 430 -14.61 -1.42 -8.94
CA ASP A 430 -15.41 -0.46 -8.20
C ASP A 430 -16.07 -1.10 -6.97
N ARG A 431 -16.98 -0.38 -6.32
CA ARG A 431 -17.71 -0.87 -5.14
C ARG A 431 -18.80 -1.89 -5.51
N GLY A 432 -19.43 -1.78 -6.67
CA GLY A 432 -20.43 -2.72 -7.18
C GLY A 432 -19.83 -4.08 -7.57
N LEU A 433 -18.73 -4.08 -8.31
CA LEU A 433 -17.97 -5.29 -8.64
C LEU A 433 -17.43 -5.96 -7.38
N LEU A 434 -16.90 -5.18 -6.42
CA LEU A 434 -16.51 -5.74 -5.11
C LEU A 434 -17.69 -6.39 -4.38
N HIS A 435 -18.86 -5.74 -4.32
CA HIS A 435 -20.02 -6.27 -3.59
C HIS A 435 -20.61 -7.51 -4.26
N THR A 436 -20.67 -7.56 -5.60
CA THR A 436 -21.16 -8.74 -6.34
C THR A 436 -20.22 -9.92 -6.21
N LEU A 437 -18.90 -9.70 -6.34
CA LEU A 437 -17.90 -10.76 -6.20
C LEU A 437 -17.79 -11.24 -4.75
N PHE A 438 -17.87 -10.34 -3.77
CA PHE A 438 -18.00 -10.72 -2.36
C PHE A 438 -19.27 -11.54 -2.12
N ALA A 439 -20.44 -11.09 -2.58
CA ALA A 439 -21.70 -11.80 -2.39
C ALA A 439 -21.65 -13.20 -3.01
N PHE A 440 -21.04 -13.37 -4.18
CA PHE A 440 -20.86 -14.67 -4.83
C PHE A 440 -19.99 -15.62 -3.99
N GLU A 441 -18.73 -15.27 -3.75
CA GLU A 441 -17.78 -16.13 -3.01
C GLU A 441 -18.23 -16.38 -1.57
N PHE A 442 -18.76 -15.35 -0.88
CA PHE A 442 -19.23 -15.48 0.50
C PHE A 442 -20.51 -16.31 0.60
N SER A 443 -21.48 -16.16 -0.32
CA SER A 443 -22.68 -17.02 -0.31
C SER A 443 -22.34 -18.47 -0.61
N LEU A 444 -21.37 -18.73 -1.50
CA LEU A 444 -20.90 -20.08 -1.81
C LEU A 444 -20.27 -20.71 -0.56
N GLY A 445 -19.32 -20.02 0.09
CA GLY A 445 -18.70 -20.47 1.34
C GLY A 445 -19.70 -20.66 2.49
N MET A 446 -20.64 -19.72 2.68
CA MET A 446 -21.69 -19.81 3.71
C MET A 446 -22.70 -20.94 3.43
N TRP A 447 -22.98 -21.26 2.16
CA TRP A 447 -23.82 -22.40 1.80
C TRP A 447 -23.12 -23.72 2.13
N ILE A 448 -21.83 -23.84 1.82
CA ILE A 448 -21.00 -24.99 2.22
C ILE A 448 -21.00 -25.13 3.75
N MET A 449 -20.76 -24.05 4.48
CA MET A 449 -20.82 -24.03 5.95
C MET A 449 -22.18 -24.50 6.48
N SER A 450 -23.28 -23.97 5.94
CA SER A 450 -24.64 -24.36 6.33
C SER A 450 -24.88 -25.86 6.11
N LYS A 451 -24.42 -26.43 4.99
CA LYS A 451 -24.51 -27.88 4.76
C LYS A 451 -23.62 -28.68 5.69
N VAL A 452 -22.36 -28.29 5.91
CA VAL A 452 -21.44 -28.99 6.82
C VAL A 452 -21.97 -29.02 8.25
N VAL A 453 -22.55 -27.92 8.73
CA VAL A 453 -23.12 -27.83 10.09
C VAL A 453 -24.45 -28.58 10.23
N VAL A 454 -25.25 -28.71 9.16
CA VAL A 454 -26.54 -29.45 9.17
C VAL A 454 -26.37 -30.95 8.89
N LEU A 455 -25.16 -31.40 8.51
CA LEU A 455 -24.82 -32.81 8.23
C LEU A 455 -23.82 -33.41 9.25
N SER A 456 -23.57 -32.72 10.36
CA SER A 456 -22.73 -33.12 11.49
C SER A 456 -23.50 -33.16 12.82
#